data_AF-A0A2D2MAB8-F1
#
_entry.id   AF-A0A2D2MAB8-F1
#
_cell.length_a   1.000
_cell.length_b   1.000
_cell.length_c   1.000
_cell.angle_alpha   90.00
_cell.angle_beta   90.00
_cell.angle_gamma   90.00
#
_symmetry.space_group_name_H-M   'P 1'
#
loop_
_entity.id
_entity.type
_entity.pdbx_description
1 polymer ?
#
loop_
_entity_poly.entity_id
_entity_poly.type
_entity_poly.pdbx_seq_one_letter_code
_entity_poly.pdbx_strand_id
1 'polypeptide(L)'
;MQHPSVLNLPISSANDEHAQAPAPTPQAPTTTASTPEELAVQLRREGKSYAAIMAATGLPERKVKLLVKDVPKEIATPLNKSVSRVYELAIRAQGVKDYELRSILHEEYGCKWNTVEGRYESSFDSSVIRRVKEKVRERSTSNGTQPVFVMDWVDDQAPTASRLLLEQSALSLMTRVDEAVNEFMELHAVCASEDSEDADLAQRKQAYAARQHILKLVSGLGTEPTATLLERTTKVTNALQGTPDYEAPSVRGIEEKRQIPEPTRADHFLDFVESQGWLAATN
;
A
#
# COMPACT_ATOMS: atom_id res chain seq x y z
N MET A 1 -6.35 -44.59 -0.26
CA MET A 1 -7.17 -44.89 0.93
C MET A 1 -6.27 -45.48 2.00
N GLN A 2 -6.58 -45.18 3.26
CA GLN A 2 -6.00 -45.70 4.52
C GLN A 2 -4.87 -44.88 5.18
N HIS A 3 -5.27 -43.85 5.94
CA HIS A 3 -4.86 -43.70 7.35
C HIS A 3 -5.69 -44.69 8.20
N PRO A 4 -5.40 -45.03 9.49
CA PRO A 4 -4.63 -44.24 10.46
C PRO A 4 -3.72 -45.09 11.42
N SER A 5 -2.96 -44.43 12.28
CA SER A 5 -2.66 -44.97 13.62
C SER A 5 -2.35 -43.84 14.60
N VAL A 6 -3.31 -43.66 15.50
CA VAL A 6 -3.31 -42.78 16.66
C VAL A 6 -2.50 -43.48 17.76
N LEU A 7 -1.50 -42.81 18.32
CA LEU A 7 -0.79 -43.30 19.50
C LEU A 7 -1.38 -42.64 20.74
N ASN A 8 -2.16 -43.44 21.47
CA ASN A 8 -2.73 -43.13 22.78
C ASN A 8 -1.64 -43.10 23.86
N LEU A 9 -1.73 -42.09 24.73
CA LEU A 9 -0.98 -41.96 25.98
C LEU A 9 -1.47 -42.98 27.03
N PRO A 10 -0.59 -43.60 27.81
CA PRO A 10 -0.99 -44.27 29.05
C PRO A 10 -1.08 -43.28 30.22
N ILE A 11 -2.21 -43.37 30.89
CA ILE A 11 -2.49 -42.87 32.23
C ILE A 11 -1.68 -43.74 33.21
N SER A 12 -0.89 -43.14 34.09
CA SER A 12 -0.44 -43.83 35.30
C SER A 12 -0.44 -42.88 36.49
N SER A 13 -1.24 -43.29 37.47
CA SER A 13 -1.48 -42.67 38.76
C SER A 13 -0.54 -43.33 39.78
N ALA A 14 0.19 -42.53 40.54
CA ALA A 14 0.75 -42.94 41.82
C ALA A 14 0.88 -41.69 42.71
N ASN A 15 0.07 -41.67 43.76
CA ASN A 15 0.18 -40.75 44.89
C ASN A 15 1.48 -41.07 45.65
N ASP A 16 2.18 -40.03 46.10
CA ASP A 16 2.96 -40.12 47.33
C ASP A 16 2.98 -38.77 48.07
N GLU A 17 3.02 -38.90 49.39
CA GLU A 17 2.62 -37.97 50.43
C GLU A 17 3.55 -36.75 50.68
N HIS A 18 2.93 -35.76 51.35
CA HIS A 18 3.50 -34.75 52.26
C HIS A 18 4.34 -33.58 51.70
N ALA A 19 3.72 -32.40 51.64
CA ALA A 19 4.02 -31.28 52.56
C ALA A 19 3.04 -30.12 52.31
N GLN A 20 2.14 -29.91 53.27
CA GLN A 20 1.14 -28.86 53.26
C GLN A 20 1.79 -27.54 53.70
N ALA A 21 2.23 -26.74 52.73
CA ALA A 21 2.55 -25.33 52.94
C ALA A 21 1.26 -24.50 52.87
N PRO A 22 0.99 -23.58 53.81
CA PRO A 22 -0.21 -22.77 53.78
C PRO A 22 -0.23 -21.86 52.54
N ALA A 23 -1.35 -21.90 51.82
CA ALA A 23 -1.62 -21.10 50.65
C ALA A 23 -1.44 -19.59 50.93
N PRO A 24 -0.80 -18.82 50.03
CA PRO A 24 -0.93 -17.37 50.06
C PRO A 24 -2.38 -17.01 49.72
N THR A 25 -3.00 -16.28 50.63
CA THR A 25 -4.34 -15.73 50.53
C THR A 25 -4.49 -14.94 49.21
N PRO A 26 -5.63 -15.03 48.49
CA PRO A 26 -5.88 -14.17 47.33
C PRO A 26 -5.95 -12.73 47.80
N GLN A 27 -4.90 -11.95 47.51
CA GLN A 27 -4.99 -10.50 47.67
C GLN A 27 -5.95 -9.98 46.60
N ALA A 28 -7.05 -9.39 47.08
CA ALA A 28 -7.95 -8.60 46.27
C ALA A 28 -7.18 -7.53 45.48
N PRO A 29 -7.61 -7.16 44.26
CA PRO A 29 -6.97 -6.13 43.47
C PRO A 29 -7.07 -4.79 44.22
N THR A 30 -5.97 -4.33 44.79
CA THR A 30 -5.82 -2.94 45.22
C THR A 30 -5.87 -2.06 43.98
N THR A 31 -7.08 -1.62 43.65
CA THR A 31 -7.29 -0.52 42.71
C THR A 31 -6.87 0.74 43.47
N THR A 32 -5.58 1.05 43.46
CA THR A 32 -5.07 2.32 44.00
C THR A 32 -5.78 3.42 43.22
N ALA A 33 -6.66 4.16 43.90
CA ALA A 33 -7.32 5.32 43.33
C ALA A 33 -6.23 6.28 42.81
N SER A 34 -6.19 6.51 41.51
CA SER A 34 -5.26 7.45 40.90
C SER A 34 -5.41 8.80 41.58
N THR A 35 -4.31 9.35 42.09
CA THR A 35 -4.35 10.63 42.77
C THR A 35 -4.79 11.73 41.78
N PRO A 36 -5.42 12.83 42.24
CA PRO A 36 -5.84 13.92 41.36
C PRO A 36 -4.68 14.51 40.52
N GLU A 37 -3.45 14.37 41.02
CA GLU A 37 -2.21 14.81 40.37
C GLU A 37 -1.79 13.87 39.23
N GLU A 38 -1.85 12.55 39.44
CA GLU A 38 -1.64 11.54 38.40
C GLU A 38 -2.72 11.64 37.31
N LEU A 39 -3.97 11.86 37.72
CA LEU A 39 -5.11 12.07 36.82
C LEU A 39 -4.90 13.34 35.97
N ALA A 40 -4.33 14.42 36.52
CA ALA A 40 -4.01 15.63 35.76
C ALA A 40 -2.96 15.38 34.66
N VAL A 41 -1.93 14.58 34.96
CA VAL A 41 -0.89 14.17 34.00
C VAL A 41 -1.50 13.27 32.92
N GLN A 42 -2.34 12.31 33.31
CA GLN A 42 -3.02 11.40 32.39
C GLN A 42 -3.96 12.17 31.43
N LEU A 43 -4.81 13.05 31.94
CA LEU A 43 -5.70 13.88 31.11
C LEU A 43 -4.94 14.80 30.16
N ARG A 44 -3.74 15.28 30.52
CA ARG A 44 -2.91 16.01 29.57
C ARG A 44 -2.41 15.12 28.45
N ARG A 45 -1.91 13.93 28.78
CA ARG A 45 -1.44 12.96 27.78
C ARG A 45 -2.57 12.66 26.80
N GLU A 46 -3.80 12.51 27.29
CA GLU A 46 -5.03 12.35 26.48
C GLU A 46 -5.45 13.60 25.67
N GLY A 47 -4.68 14.69 25.71
CA GLY A 47 -4.92 15.86 24.87
C GLY A 47 -5.91 16.88 25.42
N LYS A 48 -6.37 16.74 26.68
CA LYS A 48 -7.35 17.67 27.27
C LYS A 48 -6.75 19.07 27.50
N SER A 49 -7.60 20.10 27.40
CA SER A 49 -7.22 21.48 27.69
C SER A 49 -7.03 21.69 29.19
N TYR A 50 -6.28 22.72 29.59
CA TYR A 50 -6.08 23.05 31.01
C TYR A 50 -7.42 23.24 31.75
N ALA A 51 -8.41 23.86 31.09
CA ALA A 51 -9.75 24.03 31.63
C ALA A 51 -10.46 22.71 31.92
N ALA A 52 -10.39 21.73 30.99
CA ALA A 52 -10.97 20.41 31.20
C ALA A 52 -10.24 19.62 32.30
N ILE A 53 -8.93 19.77 32.42
CA ILE A 53 -8.14 19.13 33.49
C ILE A 53 -8.52 19.70 34.86
N MET A 54 -8.64 21.03 34.98
CA MET A 54 -9.09 21.68 36.22
C MET A 54 -10.49 21.23 36.62
N ALA A 55 -11.42 21.16 35.66
CA ALA A 55 -12.79 20.72 35.91
C ALA A 55 -12.86 19.26 36.39
N ALA A 56 -11.99 18.38 35.88
CA ALA A 56 -11.99 16.97 36.24
C ALA A 56 -11.20 16.65 37.53
N THR A 57 -10.16 17.42 37.85
CA THR A 57 -9.27 17.14 39.00
C THR A 57 -9.54 18.04 40.21
N GLY A 58 -10.26 19.15 40.04
CA GLY A 58 -10.49 20.15 41.09
C GLY A 58 -9.22 20.92 41.49
N LEU A 59 -8.09 20.73 40.80
CA LEU A 59 -6.82 21.38 41.13
C LEU A 59 -6.79 22.83 40.63
N PRO A 60 -6.14 23.75 41.38
CA PRO A 60 -5.99 25.14 40.94
C PRO A 60 -5.06 25.25 39.73
N GLU A 61 -5.33 26.22 38.86
CA GLU A 61 -4.65 26.38 37.56
C GLU A 61 -3.13 26.38 37.66
N ARG A 62 -2.57 27.06 38.66
CA ARG A 62 -1.12 27.13 38.90
C ARG A 62 -0.51 25.75 39.15
N LYS A 63 -1.22 24.87 39.87
CA LYS A 63 -0.78 23.51 40.20
C LYS A 63 -0.91 22.59 38.98
N VAL A 64 -1.99 22.71 38.21
CA VAL A 64 -2.13 21.99 36.92
C VAL A 64 -1.03 22.39 35.95
N LYS A 65 -0.73 23.68 35.76
CA LYS A 65 0.35 24.14 34.88
C LYS A 65 1.73 23.60 35.29
N LEU A 66 1.97 23.46 36.59
CA LEU A 66 3.22 22.91 37.14
C LEU A 66 3.35 21.41 36.86
N LEU A 67 2.30 20.64 37.17
CA LEU A 67 2.27 19.18 36.98
C LEU A 67 2.36 18.77 35.51
N VAL A 68 1.85 19.63 34.63
CA VAL A 68 1.62 19.31 33.22
C VAL A 68 2.64 19.99 32.29
N LYS A 69 3.59 20.75 32.85
CA LYS A 69 4.52 21.61 32.11
C LYS A 69 5.31 20.85 31.03
N ASP A 70 5.87 19.70 31.40
CA ASP A 70 6.73 18.90 30.54
C ASP A 70 5.99 17.70 29.92
N VAL A 71 4.66 17.68 30.04
CA VAL A 71 3.82 16.60 29.51
C VAL A 71 3.34 16.96 28.10
N PRO A 72 3.80 16.25 27.05
CA PRO A 72 3.36 16.49 25.69
C PRO A 72 1.85 16.24 25.57
N LYS A 73 1.16 17.16 24.90
CA LYS A 73 -0.27 17.05 24.62
C LYS A 73 -0.47 16.18 23.38
N GLU A 74 -1.06 15.00 23.50
CA GLU A 74 -1.46 14.26 22.30
C GLU A 74 -2.69 14.95 21.69
N ILE A 75 -2.45 15.81 20.71
CA ILE A 75 -3.54 16.34 19.90
C ILE A 75 -3.99 15.21 18.97
N ALA A 76 -5.29 14.92 18.95
CA ALA A 76 -5.90 13.94 18.04
C ALA A 76 -5.87 14.45 16.58
N THR A 77 -4.67 14.57 16.03
CA THR A 77 -4.43 14.85 14.62
C THR A 77 -4.64 13.59 13.79
N PRO A 78 -4.99 13.70 12.50
CA PRO A 78 -5.04 12.55 11.59
C PRO A 78 -3.77 11.70 11.68
N LEU A 79 -2.61 12.36 11.76
CA LEU A 79 -1.31 11.70 11.93
C LEU A 79 -1.26 10.83 13.18
N ASN A 80 -1.61 11.35 14.36
CA ASN A 80 -1.52 10.59 15.61
C ASN A 80 -2.52 9.43 15.67
N LYS A 81 -3.71 9.62 15.10
CA LYS A 81 -4.71 8.55 14.95
C LYS A 81 -4.22 7.45 14.03
N SER A 82 -3.71 7.81 12.84
CA SER A 82 -3.13 6.84 11.90
C SER A 82 -1.95 6.10 12.52
N VAL A 83 -1.03 6.78 13.19
CA VAL A 83 0.12 6.14 13.85
C VAL A 83 -0.32 5.13 14.89
N SER A 84 -1.36 5.42 15.68
CA SER A 84 -1.86 4.49 16.69
C SER A 84 -2.50 3.25 16.06
N ARG A 85 -3.40 3.44 15.09
CA ARG A 85 -4.08 2.32 14.41
C ARG A 85 -3.11 1.46 13.60
N VAL A 86 -2.17 2.08 12.89
CA VAL A 86 -1.13 1.36 12.14
C VAL A 86 -0.18 0.64 13.07
N TYR A 87 0.18 1.22 14.22
CA TYR A 87 1.05 0.56 15.20
C TYR A 87 0.45 -0.75 15.71
N GLU A 88 -0.84 -0.76 16.05
CA GLU A 88 -1.55 -1.98 16.50
C GLU A 88 -1.49 -3.10 15.46
N LEU A 89 -1.64 -2.76 14.17
CA LEU A 89 -1.53 -3.75 13.09
C LEU A 89 -0.07 -4.13 12.81
N ALA A 90 0.87 -3.20 12.90
CA ALA A 90 2.26 -3.45 12.52
C ALA A 90 2.97 -4.41 13.49
N ILE A 91 2.55 -4.49 14.75
CA ILE A 91 3.16 -5.38 15.76
C ILE A 91 2.59 -6.81 15.75
N ARG A 92 1.51 -7.07 15.01
CA ARG A 92 0.92 -8.41 14.92
C ARG A 92 1.85 -9.36 14.15
N ALA A 93 1.64 -10.67 14.29
CA ALA A 93 2.45 -11.67 13.61
C ALA A 93 2.47 -11.52 12.08
N GLN A 94 1.35 -11.13 11.47
CA GLN A 94 1.26 -10.88 10.03
C GLN A 94 1.88 -9.53 9.59
N GLY A 95 2.14 -8.60 10.52
CA GLY A 95 2.47 -7.20 10.18
C GLY A 95 1.33 -6.46 9.47
N VAL A 96 1.55 -5.23 9.04
CA VAL A 96 0.54 -4.42 8.35
C VAL A 96 0.78 -4.41 6.83
N LYS A 97 -0.27 -4.68 6.05
CA LYS A 97 -0.27 -4.61 4.58
C LYS A 97 -0.37 -3.17 4.08
N ASP A 98 0.05 -2.91 2.84
CA ASP A 98 -0.01 -1.55 2.28
C ASP A 98 -1.46 -1.13 2.04
N TYR A 99 -2.35 -2.05 1.65
CA TYR A 99 -3.78 -1.75 1.53
C TYR A 99 -4.44 -1.43 2.89
N GLU A 100 -4.07 -2.11 3.98
CA GLU A 100 -4.59 -1.82 5.33
C GLU A 100 -4.12 -0.44 5.80
N LEU A 101 -2.82 -0.16 5.61
CA LEU A 101 -2.25 1.14 5.91
C LEU A 101 -2.94 2.25 5.12
N ARG A 102 -3.16 2.06 3.81
CA ARG A 102 -3.86 3.04 2.97
C ARG A 102 -5.30 3.22 3.38
N SER A 103 -6.01 2.14 3.75
CA SER A 103 -7.37 2.22 4.26
C SER A 103 -7.45 3.13 5.49
N ILE A 104 -6.56 2.93 6.45
CA ILE A 104 -6.48 3.80 7.65
C ILE A 104 -6.20 5.25 7.25
N LEU A 105 -5.28 5.50 6.32
CA LEU A 105 -4.99 6.86 5.87
C LEU A 105 -6.18 7.51 5.15
N HIS A 106 -6.93 6.75 4.36
CA HIS A 106 -8.16 7.23 3.73
C HIS A 106 -9.23 7.58 4.77
N GLU A 107 -9.37 6.80 5.83
CA GLU A 107 -10.31 7.09 6.91
C GLU A 107 -9.92 8.35 7.70
N GLU A 108 -8.63 8.56 7.97
CA GLU A 108 -8.16 9.68 8.80
C GLU A 108 -7.92 10.99 8.03
N TYR A 109 -7.45 10.91 6.77
CA TYR A 109 -7.15 12.08 5.92
C TYR A 109 -8.23 12.34 4.86
N GLY A 110 -9.06 11.36 4.53
CA GLY A 110 -10.08 11.47 3.49
C GLY A 110 -9.53 11.45 2.05
N CYS A 111 -10.43 11.76 1.13
CA CYS A 111 -10.14 11.97 -0.29
C CYS A 111 -10.58 13.38 -0.70
N LYS A 112 -10.00 13.89 -1.79
CA LYS A 112 -10.37 15.16 -2.42
C LYS A 112 -10.73 14.92 -3.88
N TRP A 113 -11.73 15.64 -4.38
CA TRP A 113 -12.05 15.60 -5.79
C TRP A 113 -11.00 16.36 -6.62
N ASN A 114 -10.39 15.70 -7.60
CA ASN A 114 -9.55 16.33 -8.60
C ASN A 114 -10.41 16.74 -9.80
N THR A 115 -10.62 18.05 -9.97
CA THR A 115 -11.43 18.63 -11.04
C THR A 115 -10.80 18.53 -12.43
N VAL A 116 -9.48 18.29 -12.51
CA VAL A 116 -8.76 18.13 -13.77
C VAL A 116 -8.93 16.70 -14.30
N GLU A 117 -8.87 15.72 -13.40
CA GLU A 117 -8.92 14.30 -13.75
C GLU A 117 -10.31 13.69 -13.58
N GLY A 118 -11.24 14.41 -12.94
CA GLY A 118 -12.60 13.93 -12.70
C GLY A 118 -12.65 12.70 -11.80
N ARG A 119 -11.76 12.61 -10.80
CA ARG A 119 -11.69 11.47 -9.88
C ARG A 119 -11.33 11.90 -8.47
N TYR A 120 -11.69 11.07 -7.48
CA TYR A 120 -11.22 11.23 -6.11
C TYR A 120 -9.76 10.82 -6.00
N GLU A 121 -8.95 11.70 -5.41
CA GLU A 121 -7.56 11.46 -5.06
C GLU A 121 -7.40 11.39 -3.54
N SER A 122 -6.39 10.65 -3.10
CA SER A 122 -5.99 10.61 -1.69
C SER A 122 -5.63 12.02 -1.20
N SER A 123 -6.14 12.42 -0.03
CA SER A 123 -5.71 13.65 0.65
C SER A 123 -4.29 13.58 1.22
N PHE A 124 -3.62 12.45 1.05
CA PHE A 124 -2.29 12.15 1.54
C PHE A 124 -1.40 11.67 0.39
N ASP A 125 -0.09 11.88 0.53
CA ASP A 125 0.91 11.51 -0.45
C ASP A 125 1.92 10.49 0.12
N SER A 126 2.96 10.19 -0.65
CA SER A 126 4.05 9.31 -0.21
C SER A 126 4.82 9.86 1.01
N SER A 127 4.84 11.19 1.19
CA SER A 127 5.50 11.83 2.34
C SER A 127 4.76 11.54 3.65
N VAL A 128 3.42 11.58 3.62
CA VAL A 128 2.56 11.23 4.76
C VAL A 128 2.72 9.76 5.11
N ILE A 129 2.69 8.87 4.13
CA ILE A 129 2.92 7.42 4.33
C ILE A 129 4.27 7.20 5.02
N ARG A 130 5.33 7.82 4.50
CA ARG A 130 6.68 7.71 5.07
C ARG A 130 6.73 8.18 6.52
N ARG A 131 6.13 9.34 6.82
CA ARG A 131 6.10 9.92 8.17
C ARG A 131 5.34 9.05 9.16
N VAL A 132 4.23 8.43 8.74
CA VAL A 132 3.49 7.47 9.58
C VAL A 132 4.33 6.24 9.87
N LYS A 133 4.96 5.62 8.85
CA LYS A 133 5.84 4.45 9.03
C LYS A 133 7.03 4.76 9.95
N GLU A 134 7.60 5.97 9.85
CA GLU A 134 8.68 6.44 10.73
C GLU A 134 8.22 6.59 12.19
N LYS A 135 7.10 7.28 12.43
CA LYS A 135 6.54 7.46 13.78
C LYS A 135 6.12 6.14 14.43
N VAL A 136 5.59 5.20 13.65
CA VAL A 136 5.30 3.84 14.12
C VAL A 136 6.59 3.12 14.53
N ARG A 137 7.67 3.24 13.75
CA ARG A 137 8.99 2.69 14.10
C ARG A 137 9.55 3.30 15.38
N GLU A 138 9.53 4.62 15.52
CA GLU A 138 9.94 5.31 16.75
C GLU A 138 9.18 4.78 17.97
N ARG A 139 7.84 4.73 17.89
CA ARG A 139 6.97 4.20 18.95
C ARG A 139 7.31 2.75 19.29
N SER A 140 7.60 1.95 18.27
CA SER A 140 7.92 0.53 18.46
C SER A 140 9.24 0.34 19.19
N THR A 141 10.26 1.13 18.84
CA THR A 141 11.55 1.16 19.54
C THR A 141 11.37 1.54 21.01
N SER A 142 10.56 2.56 21.32
CA SER A 142 10.26 2.94 22.71
C SER A 142 9.56 1.83 23.50
N ASN A 143 8.75 1.02 22.84
CA ASN A 143 7.97 -0.06 23.46
C ASN A 143 8.65 -1.44 23.41
N GLY A 144 9.87 -1.53 22.86
CA GLY A 144 10.58 -2.82 22.69
C GLY A 144 9.89 -3.79 21.73
N THR A 145 9.09 -3.27 20.79
CA THR A 145 8.37 -4.04 19.77
C THR A 145 9.00 -3.85 18.39
N GLN A 146 8.82 -4.82 17.49
CA GLN A 146 9.31 -4.75 16.12
C GLN A 146 8.12 -4.61 15.16
N PRO A 147 7.94 -3.46 14.50
CA PRO A 147 6.85 -3.27 13.56
C PRO A 147 7.23 -3.89 12.21
N VAL A 148 6.29 -4.62 11.61
CA VAL A 148 6.46 -5.27 10.31
C VAL A 148 5.51 -4.63 9.31
N PHE A 149 6.06 -4.10 8.22
CA PHE A 149 5.32 -3.57 7.08
C PHE A 149 5.51 -4.52 5.90
N VAL A 150 4.41 -5.10 5.42
CA VAL A 150 4.43 -6.19 4.44
C VAL A 150 3.87 -5.71 3.12
N MET A 151 4.49 -6.11 2.01
CA MET A 151 3.95 -5.84 0.67
C MET A 151 2.69 -6.68 0.44
N ASP A 152 1.76 -6.16 -0.37
CA ASP A 152 0.45 -6.78 -0.56
C ASP A 152 0.52 -8.18 -1.23
N TRP A 153 1.55 -8.43 -2.04
CA TRP A 153 1.73 -9.72 -2.73
C TRP A 153 2.32 -10.84 -1.85
N VAL A 154 2.88 -10.51 -0.67
CA VAL A 154 3.50 -11.52 0.20
C VAL A 154 2.40 -12.36 0.86
N ASP A 155 2.58 -13.68 0.91
CA ASP A 155 1.70 -14.56 1.69
C ASP A 155 2.13 -14.55 3.17
N ASP A 156 1.20 -14.18 4.06
CA ASP A 156 1.47 -14.09 5.49
C ASP A 156 1.63 -15.45 6.17
N GLN A 157 1.12 -16.53 5.58
CA GLN A 157 1.29 -17.89 6.10
C GLN A 157 2.60 -18.53 5.64
N ALA A 158 3.13 -18.09 4.48
CA ALA A 158 4.35 -18.63 3.90
C ALA A 158 5.19 -17.55 3.20
N PRO A 159 5.73 -16.55 3.94
CA PRO A 159 6.37 -15.37 3.35
C PRO A 159 7.64 -15.70 2.56
N THR A 160 8.46 -16.62 3.07
CA THR A 160 9.67 -17.06 2.36
C THR A 160 9.34 -17.86 1.11
N ALA A 161 8.37 -18.78 1.20
CA ALA A 161 8.01 -19.63 0.07
C ALA A 161 7.35 -18.82 -1.06
N SER A 162 6.44 -17.91 -0.74
CA SER A 162 5.81 -17.02 -1.73
C SER A 162 6.82 -16.11 -2.42
N ARG A 163 7.78 -15.52 -1.69
CA ARG A 163 8.88 -14.75 -2.28
C ARG A 163 9.73 -15.60 -3.24
N LEU A 164 10.19 -16.77 -2.79
CA LEU A 164 11.04 -17.65 -3.61
C LEU A 164 10.33 -18.12 -4.87
N LEU A 165 9.03 -18.43 -4.78
CA LEU A 165 8.23 -18.82 -5.93
C LEU A 165 8.12 -17.68 -6.96
N LEU A 166 7.89 -16.45 -6.50
CA LEU A 166 7.80 -15.27 -7.37
C LEU A 166 9.15 -14.98 -8.03
N GLU A 167 10.27 -15.08 -7.29
CA GLU A 167 11.63 -14.95 -7.83
C GLU A 167 11.93 -16.01 -8.90
N GLN A 168 11.59 -17.27 -8.65
CA GLN A 168 11.75 -18.36 -9.63
C GLN A 168 10.90 -18.14 -10.87
N SER A 169 9.65 -17.69 -10.70
CA SER A 169 8.75 -17.37 -11.80
C SER A 169 9.30 -16.23 -12.65
N ALA A 170 9.85 -15.18 -12.02
CA ALA A 170 10.49 -14.07 -12.73
C ALA A 170 11.71 -14.54 -13.53
N LEU A 171 12.58 -15.37 -12.96
CA LEU A 171 13.72 -15.96 -13.67
C LEU A 171 13.27 -16.80 -14.87
N SER A 172 12.27 -17.66 -14.68
CA SER A 172 11.73 -18.49 -15.76
C SER A 172 11.16 -17.64 -16.90
N LEU A 173 10.40 -16.60 -16.58
CA LEU A 173 9.89 -15.66 -17.58
C LEU A 173 11.01 -14.94 -18.33
N MET A 174 12.08 -14.54 -17.64
CA MET A 174 13.23 -13.92 -18.28
C MET A 174 13.93 -14.87 -19.25
N THR A 175 14.12 -16.14 -18.86
CA THR A 175 14.66 -17.17 -19.76
C THR A 175 13.78 -17.32 -21.01
N ARG A 176 12.45 -17.31 -20.88
CA ARG A 176 11.54 -17.37 -22.03
C ARG A 176 11.65 -16.16 -22.95
N VAL A 177 11.85 -14.97 -22.39
CA VAL A 177 12.08 -13.76 -23.18
C VAL A 177 13.38 -13.88 -23.96
N ASP A 178 14.46 -14.36 -23.32
CA ASP A 178 15.74 -14.51 -23.98
C ASP A 178 15.69 -15.62 -25.07
N GLU A 179 14.97 -16.72 -24.83
CA GLU A 179 14.67 -17.75 -25.86
C GLU A 179 13.97 -17.15 -27.08
N ALA A 180 12.91 -16.37 -26.87
CA ALA A 180 12.16 -15.74 -27.96
C ALA A 180 13.00 -14.71 -28.75
N VAL A 181 13.88 -13.98 -28.06
CA VAL A 181 14.82 -13.05 -28.73
C VAL A 181 15.83 -13.83 -29.56
N ASN A 182 16.36 -14.94 -29.05
CA ASN A 182 17.30 -15.77 -29.80
C ASN A 182 16.65 -16.35 -31.05
N GLU A 183 15.44 -16.91 -30.95
CA GLU A 183 14.68 -17.43 -32.10
C GLU A 183 14.42 -16.32 -33.14
N PHE A 184 14.06 -15.12 -32.68
CA PHE A 184 13.91 -13.96 -33.58
C PHE A 184 15.23 -13.60 -34.28
N MET A 185 16.35 -13.57 -33.56
CA MET A 185 17.65 -13.22 -34.13
C MET A 185 18.13 -14.32 -35.10
N GLU A 186 17.86 -15.59 -34.84
CA GLU A 186 18.18 -16.69 -35.77
C GLU A 186 17.48 -16.53 -37.13
N LEU A 187 16.22 -16.05 -37.12
CA LEU A 187 15.41 -15.92 -38.34
C LEU A 187 15.58 -14.55 -39.03
N HIS A 188 15.85 -13.49 -38.26
CA HIS A 188 15.73 -12.11 -38.71
C HIS A 188 16.92 -11.21 -38.38
N ALA A 189 18.07 -11.76 -37.99
CA ALA A 189 19.28 -10.97 -37.75
C ALA A 189 19.66 -10.11 -38.96
N VAL A 190 19.93 -8.83 -38.72
CA VAL A 190 20.50 -7.90 -39.70
C VAL A 190 21.94 -8.29 -39.98
N CYS A 191 22.35 -8.24 -41.25
CA CYS A 191 23.72 -8.54 -41.69
C CYS A 191 24.20 -9.95 -41.25
N ALA A 192 23.29 -10.94 -41.18
CA ALA A 192 23.59 -12.27 -40.66
C ALA A 192 24.72 -13.03 -41.39
N SER A 193 25.00 -12.67 -42.65
CA SER A 193 26.06 -13.27 -43.47
C SER A 193 27.39 -12.50 -43.42
N GLU A 194 27.45 -11.37 -42.71
CA GLU A 194 28.61 -10.47 -42.69
C GLU A 194 29.41 -10.66 -41.40
N ASP A 195 30.68 -11.01 -41.52
CA ASP A 195 31.62 -11.14 -40.40
C ASP A 195 32.41 -9.83 -40.26
N SER A 196 31.80 -8.83 -39.61
CA SER A 196 32.40 -7.52 -39.36
C SER A 196 31.99 -6.97 -37.99
N GLU A 197 32.84 -6.13 -37.39
CA GLU A 197 32.54 -5.51 -36.08
C GLU A 197 31.27 -4.65 -36.11
N ASP A 198 30.98 -4.02 -37.25
CA ASP A 198 29.76 -3.23 -37.45
C ASP A 198 28.51 -4.12 -37.52
N ALA A 199 28.60 -5.30 -38.16
CA ALA A 199 27.52 -6.28 -38.19
C ALA A 199 27.22 -6.82 -36.79
N ASP A 200 28.25 -7.15 -36.00
CA ASP A 200 28.12 -7.56 -34.60
C ASP A 200 27.42 -6.49 -33.76
N LEU A 201 27.81 -5.22 -33.93
CA LEU A 201 27.19 -4.11 -33.21
C LEU A 201 25.73 -3.92 -33.62
N ALA A 202 25.41 -4.05 -34.90
CA ALA A 202 24.05 -3.96 -35.41
C ALA A 202 23.16 -5.08 -34.84
N GLN A 203 23.65 -6.31 -34.82
CA GLN A 203 22.93 -7.47 -34.25
C GLN A 203 22.67 -7.30 -32.74
N ARG A 204 23.67 -6.84 -31.97
CA ARG A 204 23.48 -6.56 -30.53
C ARG A 204 22.41 -5.49 -30.28
N LYS A 205 22.41 -4.43 -31.09
CA LYS A 205 21.40 -3.36 -31.01
C LYS A 205 20.00 -3.89 -31.36
N GLN A 206 19.91 -4.72 -32.39
CA GLN A 206 18.65 -5.35 -32.80
C GLN A 206 18.12 -6.29 -31.71
N ALA A 207 18.95 -7.17 -31.15
CA ALA A 207 18.56 -8.08 -30.07
C ALA A 207 18.07 -7.32 -28.84
N TYR A 208 18.78 -6.25 -28.45
CA TYR A 208 18.33 -5.37 -27.37
C TYR A 208 16.97 -4.74 -27.68
N ALA A 209 16.79 -4.18 -28.88
CA ALA A 209 15.54 -3.55 -29.28
C ALA A 209 14.36 -4.55 -29.32
N ALA A 210 14.60 -5.76 -29.85
CA ALA A 210 13.61 -6.84 -29.87
C ALA A 210 13.19 -7.24 -28.45
N ARG A 211 14.16 -7.42 -27.54
CA ARG A 211 13.89 -7.70 -26.13
C ARG A 211 13.03 -6.62 -25.47
N GLN A 212 13.38 -5.35 -25.68
CA GLN A 212 12.59 -4.24 -25.15
C GLN A 212 11.18 -4.20 -25.74
N HIS A 213 11.03 -4.53 -27.03
CA HIS A 213 9.72 -4.57 -27.67
C HIS A 213 8.84 -5.68 -27.08
N ILE A 214 9.36 -6.89 -26.92
CA ILE A 214 8.66 -8.02 -26.27
C ILE A 214 8.23 -7.63 -24.84
N LEU A 215 9.15 -7.08 -24.05
CA LEU A 215 8.84 -6.67 -22.67
C LEU A 215 7.76 -5.59 -22.60
N LYS A 216 7.74 -4.64 -23.54
CA LYS A 216 6.66 -3.63 -23.62
C LYS A 216 5.31 -4.27 -23.90
N LEU A 217 5.25 -5.23 -24.83
CA LEU A 217 4.01 -5.92 -25.20
C LEU A 217 3.47 -6.78 -24.04
N VAL A 218 4.33 -7.52 -23.36
CA VAL A 218 3.92 -8.48 -22.31
C VAL A 218 3.63 -7.78 -20.99
N SER A 219 4.42 -6.76 -20.61
CA SER A 219 4.23 -6.12 -19.31
C SER A 219 2.95 -5.30 -19.24
N GLY A 220 2.55 -4.63 -20.34
CA GLY A 220 1.46 -3.65 -20.30
C GLY A 220 1.73 -2.47 -19.35
N LEU A 221 2.92 -2.40 -18.75
CA LEU A 221 3.38 -1.37 -17.80
C LEU A 221 4.15 -0.24 -18.50
N GLY A 222 4.20 -0.26 -19.84
CA GLY A 222 4.78 0.82 -20.63
C GLY A 222 3.96 2.11 -20.51
N THR A 223 4.60 3.25 -20.82
CA THR A 223 3.91 4.55 -20.86
C THR A 223 2.91 4.67 -22.01
N GLU A 224 3.08 3.84 -23.04
CA GLU A 224 2.21 3.78 -24.23
C GLU A 224 1.30 2.55 -24.13
N PRO A 225 -0.02 2.66 -24.37
CA PRO A 225 -0.92 1.51 -24.43
C PRO A 225 -0.49 0.51 -25.50
N THR A 226 -0.62 -0.79 -25.22
CA THR A 226 -0.21 -1.87 -26.13
C THR A 226 -0.87 -1.76 -27.51
N ALA A 227 -2.15 -1.35 -27.58
CA ALA A 227 -2.86 -1.18 -28.84
C ALA A 227 -2.22 -0.11 -29.73
N THR A 228 -1.87 1.05 -29.16
CA THR A 228 -1.20 2.14 -29.87
C THR A 228 0.21 1.74 -30.32
N LEU A 229 0.94 1.01 -29.46
CA LEU A 229 2.25 0.47 -29.81
C LEU A 229 2.17 -0.48 -31.02
N LEU A 230 1.19 -1.40 -31.03
CA LEU A 230 0.99 -2.35 -32.13
C LEU A 230 0.56 -1.66 -33.42
N GLU A 231 -0.34 -0.68 -33.35
CA GLU A 231 -0.75 0.13 -34.49
C GLU A 231 0.45 0.86 -35.11
N ARG A 232 1.26 1.52 -34.27
CA ARG A 232 2.46 2.22 -34.72
C ARG A 232 3.47 1.27 -35.37
N THR A 233 3.72 0.11 -34.77
CA THR A 233 4.62 -0.90 -35.36
C THR A 233 4.09 -1.40 -36.70
N THR A 234 2.80 -1.72 -36.78
CA THR A 234 2.13 -2.19 -38.01
C THR A 234 2.25 -1.16 -39.12
N LYS A 235 2.01 0.12 -38.84
CA LYS A 235 2.15 1.20 -39.81
C LYS A 235 3.57 1.28 -40.38
N VAL A 236 4.59 1.15 -39.53
CA VAL A 236 5.99 1.17 -39.96
C VAL A 236 6.32 -0.05 -40.82
N THR A 237 5.90 -1.26 -40.41
CA THR A 237 6.18 -2.48 -41.17
C THR A 237 5.42 -2.51 -42.50
N ASN A 238 4.18 -2.04 -42.52
CA ASN A 238 3.36 -1.93 -43.73
C ASN A 238 3.98 -0.94 -44.73
N ALA A 239 4.52 0.19 -44.24
CA ALA A 239 5.25 1.13 -45.08
C ALA A 239 6.51 0.50 -45.69
N LEU A 240 7.25 -0.32 -44.93
CA LEU A 240 8.41 -1.06 -45.44
C LEU A 240 8.04 -2.17 -46.43
N GLN A 241 6.87 -2.79 -46.26
CA GLN A 241 6.35 -3.84 -47.14
C GLN A 241 5.60 -3.29 -48.37
N GLY A 242 5.34 -1.98 -48.42
CA GLY A 242 4.61 -1.35 -49.52
C GLY A 242 3.10 -1.63 -49.51
N THR A 243 2.52 -1.99 -48.36
CA THR A 243 1.08 -2.27 -48.18
C THR A 243 0.45 -1.25 -47.22
N PRO A 244 0.39 0.05 -47.57
CA PRO A 244 -0.19 1.05 -46.68
C PRO A 244 -1.70 0.83 -46.54
N ASP A 245 -2.16 0.59 -45.31
CA ASP A 245 -3.58 0.70 -44.99
C ASP A 245 -4.02 2.16 -45.14
N TYR A 246 -5.21 2.39 -45.69
CA TYR A 246 -5.77 3.74 -45.80
C TYR A 246 -6.10 4.29 -44.41
N GLU A 247 -5.44 5.38 -44.01
CA GLU A 247 -5.73 6.05 -42.74
C GLU A 247 -7.13 6.65 -42.74
N ALA A 248 -7.94 6.28 -41.75
CA ALA A 248 -9.18 7.00 -41.48
C ALA A 248 -8.85 8.44 -41.05
N PRO A 249 -9.61 9.45 -41.51
CA PRO A 249 -9.33 10.84 -41.16
C PRO A 249 -9.40 11.03 -39.64
N SER A 250 -8.31 11.58 -39.09
CA SER A 250 -8.21 11.92 -37.67
C SER A 250 -9.25 13.00 -37.31
N VAL A 251 -10.28 12.61 -36.59
CA VAL A 251 -11.19 13.55 -35.93
C VAL A 251 -10.43 14.12 -34.73
N ARG A 252 -9.96 15.37 -34.85
CA ARG A 252 -9.39 16.08 -33.69
C ARG A 252 -10.52 16.34 -32.71
N GLY A 253 -10.64 15.48 -31.70
CA GLY A 253 -11.42 15.78 -30.52
C GLY A 253 -10.86 17.05 -29.89
N ILE A 254 -11.65 18.12 -29.91
CA ILE A 254 -11.36 19.30 -29.09
C ILE A 254 -11.61 18.85 -27.65
N GLU A 255 -10.57 18.30 -27.00
CA GLU A 255 -10.55 18.14 -25.56
C GLU A 255 -10.41 19.54 -24.94
N GLU A 256 -11.51 20.30 -24.92
CA GLU A 256 -11.64 21.41 -24.00
C GLU A 256 -11.43 20.84 -22.60
N LYS A 257 -10.36 21.27 -21.91
CA LYS A 257 -10.09 20.99 -20.49
C LYS A 257 -11.18 21.62 -19.63
N ARG A 258 -12.41 21.12 -19.72
CA ARG A 258 -13.52 21.51 -18.86
C ARG A 258 -13.24 20.88 -17.50
N GLN A 259 -13.21 21.72 -16.47
CA GLN A 259 -13.15 21.24 -15.09
C GLN A 259 -14.35 20.33 -14.86
N ILE A 260 -14.10 19.09 -14.46
CA ILE A 260 -15.14 18.11 -14.17
C ILE A 260 -15.60 18.38 -12.73
N PRO A 261 -16.83 18.86 -12.51
CA PRO A 261 -17.34 19.11 -11.16
C PRO A 261 -17.46 17.80 -10.36
N GLU A 262 -17.39 17.91 -9.04
CA GLU A 262 -17.61 16.75 -8.16
C GLU A 262 -19.07 16.27 -8.30
N PRO A 263 -19.32 14.99 -8.62
CA PRO A 263 -20.67 14.46 -8.70
C PRO A 263 -21.39 14.63 -7.36
N THR A 264 -22.61 15.15 -7.42
CA THR A 264 -23.54 15.14 -6.30
C THR A 264 -23.90 13.67 -6.04
N ARG A 265 -23.68 13.17 -4.82
CA ARG A 265 -23.89 11.76 -4.43
C ARG A 265 -25.32 11.20 -4.65
N ALA A 266 -26.22 11.99 -5.24
CA ALA A 266 -27.60 11.65 -5.50
C ALA A 266 -27.82 11.01 -6.89
N ASP A 267 -27.18 11.48 -7.97
CA ASP A 267 -27.35 10.91 -9.32
C ASP A 267 -26.23 11.31 -10.31
N HIS A 268 -25.26 10.41 -10.49
CA HIS A 268 -24.07 10.61 -11.33
C HIS A 268 -24.43 10.93 -12.79
N PHE A 269 -25.55 10.39 -13.29
CA PHE A 269 -26.03 10.66 -14.63
C PHE A 269 -26.61 12.07 -14.77
N LEU A 270 -27.38 12.53 -13.79
CA LEU A 270 -27.99 13.87 -13.83
C LEU A 270 -26.91 14.96 -13.74
N ASP A 271 -25.90 14.78 -12.89
CA ASP A 271 -24.76 15.71 -12.80
C ASP A 271 -23.96 15.77 -14.11
N PHE A 272 -23.76 14.62 -14.77
CA PHE A 272 -23.11 14.59 -16.09
C PHE A 272 -23.94 15.37 -17.11
N VAL A 273 -25.23 15.10 -17.19
CA VAL A 273 -26.18 15.77 -18.11
C VAL A 273 -26.23 17.29 -17.84
N GLU A 274 -26.23 17.72 -16.58
CA GLU A 274 -26.12 19.15 -16.21
C GLU A 274 -24.76 19.76 -16.61
N SER A 275 -23.65 19.06 -16.37
CA SER A 275 -22.30 19.54 -16.74
C SER A 275 -22.10 19.67 -18.25
N GLN A 276 -22.81 18.87 -19.05
CA GLN A 276 -22.84 18.98 -20.51
C GLN A 276 -23.79 20.08 -21.01
N GLY A 277 -24.51 20.76 -20.11
CA GLY A 277 -25.50 21.79 -20.45
C GLY A 277 -26.75 21.23 -21.12
N TRP A 278 -27.05 19.94 -20.93
CA TRP A 278 -28.21 19.29 -21.56
C TRP A 278 -29.51 19.53 -20.80
N LEU A 279 -29.42 19.97 -19.54
CA LEU A 279 -30.56 20.46 -18.77
C LEU A 279 -30.52 22.00 -18.76
N ALA A 280 -31.57 22.61 -19.29
CA ALA A 280 -31.77 24.05 -19.13
C ALA A 280 -32.16 24.32 -17.68
N ALA A 281 -31.44 25.22 -17.00
CA ALA A 281 -31.85 25.71 -15.69
C ALA A 281 -33.24 26.36 -15.81
N THR A 282 -34.27 25.68 -15.36
CA THR A 282 -35.57 26.29 -15.13
C THR A 282 -35.45 27.15 -13.88
N ASN A 283 -35.39 28.48 -14.08
CA ASN A 283 -35.57 29.48 -13.03
C ASN A 283 -36.88 29.27 -12.27
#